data_AF-A0AB39Q9K6-F1
#
_entry.id   AF-A0AB39Q9K6-F1
#
_cell.length_a   1.000
_cell.length_b   1.000
_cell.length_c   1.000
_cell.angle_alpha   90.00
_cell.angle_beta   90.00
_cell.angle_gamma   90.00
#
_symmetry.space_group_name_H-M   'P 1'
#
loop_
_entity.id
_entity.type
_entity.pdbx_description
1 polymer ?
#
loop_
_entity_poly.entity_id
_entity_poly.type
_entity_poly.pdbx_seq_one_letter_code
_entity_poly.pdbx_strand_id
1 'polypeptide(L)' 'MKRTYQDTRRTNRFAVMRHLIASAPVVRRDIAAASGLSVVTASDIVSELHELGLLAEIGQQASGATR' A
#
# COMPACT_ATOMS: atom_id res chain seq x y z
N MET A 1 14.05 -23.05 -9.86
CA MET A 1 13.18 -22.29 -10.77
C MET A 1 13.53 -20.81 -10.66
N LYS A 2 13.71 -20.09 -11.77
CA LYS A 2 14.09 -18.67 -11.77
C LYS A 2 12.83 -17.84 -11.46
N ARG A 3 12.84 -17.05 -10.40
CA ARG A 3 11.69 -16.21 -10.03
C ARG A 3 11.46 -15.18 -11.12
N THR A 4 10.27 -15.12 -11.70
CA THR A 4 9.96 -14.15 -12.74
C THR A 4 9.66 -12.79 -12.12
N TYR A 5 9.74 -11.73 -12.92
CA TYR A 5 9.30 -10.40 -12.50
C TYR A 5 7.83 -10.41 -12.02
N GLN A 6 6.97 -11.20 -12.68
CA GLN A 6 5.56 -11.36 -12.30
C GLN A 6 5.40 -12.02 -10.92
N ASP A 7 6.22 -13.03 -10.61
CA ASP A 7 6.21 -13.68 -9.29
C ASP A 7 6.61 -12.71 -8.17
N THR A 8 7.63 -11.88 -8.42
CA THR A 8 8.06 -10.83 -7.49
C THR A 8 6.93 -9.82 -7.27
N ARG A 9 6.32 -9.32 -8.35
CA ARG A 9 5.22 -8.34 -8.27
C ARG A 9 4.00 -8.91 -7.52
N ARG A 10 3.66 -10.19 -7.76
CA ARG A 10 2.58 -10.89 -7.05
C ARG A 10 2.88 -10.99 -5.55
N THR A 11 4.11 -11.38 -5.19
CA THR A 11 4.53 -11.50 -3.78
C THR A 11 4.43 -10.14 -3.06
N ASN A 12 4.90 -9.08 -3.69
CA ASN A 12 4.89 -7.74 -3.09
C ASN A 12 3.45 -7.26 -2.89
N ARG A 13 2.55 -7.49 -3.86
CA ARG A 13 1.12 -7.19 -3.72
C ARG A 13 0.50 -7.93 -2.53
N PHE A 14 0.80 -9.21 -2.35
CA PHE A 14 0.32 -9.96 -1.19
C PHE A 14 0.84 -9.41 0.14
N ALA A 15 2.11 -8.98 0.21
CA ALA A 15 2.66 -8.38 1.42
C ALA A 15 1.92 -7.10 1.81
N VAL A 16 1.66 -6.21 0.84
CA VAL A 16 0.89 -4.98 1.06
C VAL A 16 -0.55 -5.29 1.47
N MET A 17 -1.25 -6.15 0.74
CA MET A 17 -2.64 -6.52 1.07
C MET A 17 -2.76 -7.16 2.46
N ARG A 18 -1.82 -8.04 2.83
CA ARG A 18 -1.82 -8.66 4.17
C ARG A 18 -1.71 -7.62 5.27
N HIS A 19 -0.83 -6.63 5.11
CA HIS A 19 -0.70 -5.54 6.08
C HIS A 19 -1.97 -4.68 6.14
N LEU A 20 -2.53 -4.32 5.00
CA LEU A 20 -3.76 -3.52 4.92
C LEU A 20 -4.94 -4.22 5.59
N ILE A 21 -5.13 -5.52 5.35
CA ILE A 21 -6.19 -6.32 5.99
C ILE A 21 -6.00 -6.37 7.52
N ALA A 22 -4.76 -6.45 7.99
CA ALA A 22 -4.46 -6.60 9.43
C ALA A 22 -4.47 -5.27 10.20
N SER A 23 -4.25 -4.14 9.53
CA SER A 23 -3.93 -2.88 10.20
C SER A 23 -4.68 -1.66 9.69
N ALA A 24 -5.56 -1.78 8.68
CA ALA A 24 -6.34 -0.65 8.20
C ALA A 24 -7.22 -0.05 9.32
N PRO A 25 -7.35 1.29 9.37
CA PRO A 25 -6.76 2.28 8.45
C PRO A 25 -5.25 2.53 8.70
N VAL A 26 -4.47 2.67 7.63
CA VAL A 26 -3.01 2.95 7.70
C VAL A 26 -2.63 4.18 6.88
N VAL A 27 -1.51 4.82 7.24
CA VAL A 27 -0.91 5.89 6.45
C VAL A 27 -0.06 5.29 5.34
N ARG A 28 -0.23 5.77 4.09
CA ARG A 28 0.49 5.24 2.91
C ARG A 28 2.01 5.13 3.12
N ARG A 29 2.62 6.11 3.79
CA ARG A 29 4.07 6.15 4.03
C ARG A 29 4.58 5.02 4.94
N ASP A 30 3.74 4.47 5.80
CA ASP A 30 4.13 3.44 6.77
C ASP A 30 4.05 2.02 6.16
N ILE A 31 3.34 1.87 5.03
CA ILE A 31 3.15 0.59 4.33
C ILE A 31 4.49 0.00 3.89
N ALA A 32 5.43 0.82 3.43
CA ALA A 32 6.74 0.34 2.96
C ALA A 32 7.50 -0.39 4.09
N ALA A 33 7.58 0.25 5.27
CA ALA A 33 8.23 -0.32 6.44
C ALA A 33 7.52 -1.60 6.91
N ALA A 34 6.19 -1.57 7.00
CA ALA A 34 5.39 -2.69 7.48
C ALA A 34 5.37 -3.90 6.52
N SER A 35 5.57 -3.67 5.22
CA SER A 35 5.62 -4.73 4.19
C SER A 35 7.03 -5.18 3.83
N GLY A 36 8.08 -4.54 4.38
CA GLY A 36 9.48 -4.81 4.03
C GLY A 36 9.84 -4.46 2.59
N LEU A 37 9.13 -3.51 1.99
CA LEU A 37 9.31 -3.08 0.60
C LEU A 37 10.02 -1.73 0.53
N SER A 38 10.61 -1.43 -0.64
CA SER A 38 11.06 -0.06 -0.92
C SER A 38 9.87 0.89 -0.99
N VAL A 39 10.11 2.17 -0.67
CA VAL A 39 9.08 3.23 -0.75
C VAL A 39 8.49 3.32 -2.15
N VAL A 40 9.32 3.23 -3.20
CA VAL A 40 8.87 3.25 -4.60
C VAL A 40 7.95 2.07 -4.88
N THR A 41 8.37 0.85 -4.56
CA THR A 41 7.58 -0.36 -4.83
C THR A 41 6.26 -0.39 -4.06
N ALA A 42 6.28 0.03 -2.79
CA ALA A 42 5.07 0.13 -2.00
C ALA A 42 4.10 1.17 -2.58
N SER A 43 4.61 2.33 -3.01
CA SER A 43 3.80 3.38 -3.63
C SER A 43 3.16 2.91 -4.94
N ASP A 44 3.94 2.27 -5.82
CA ASP A 44 3.43 1.72 -7.09
C ASP A 44 2.30 0.71 -6.86
N ILE A 45 2.44 -0.16 -5.87
CA ILE A 45 1.43 -1.17 -5.53
C ILE A 45 0.19 -0.52 -4.94
N VAL A 46 0.34 0.46 -4.04
CA VAL A 46 -0.81 1.17 -3.46
C VAL A 46 -1.58 1.92 -4.55
N SER A 47 -0.89 2.57 -5.49
CA SER A 47 -1.51 3.19 -6.65
C SER A 47 -2.24 2.16 -7.52
N GLU A 48 -1.61 1.02 -7.85
CA GLU A 48 -2.23 -0.08 -8.61
C GLU A 48 -3.51 -0.58 -7.92
N LEU A 49 -3.48 -0.81 -6.60
CA LEU A 49 -4.65 -1.28 -5.85
C LEU A 49 -5.74 -0.21 -5.76
N HIS A 50 -5.38 1.07 -5.68
CA HIS A 50 -6.32 2.17 -5.71
C HIS A 50 -7.00 2.31 -7.08
N GLU A 51 -6.23 2.23 -8.17
CA GLU A 51 -6.74 2.24 -9.55
C GLU A 51 -7.70 1.06 -9.82
N LEU A 52 -7.44 -0.11 -9.22
CA LEU A 52 -8.33 -1.28 -9.27
C LEU A 52 -9.58 -1.12 -8.40
N GLY A 53 -9.73 -0.02 -7.64
CA GLY A 53 -10.85 0.20 -6.72
C GLY A 53 -10.81 -0.67 -5.47
N LEU A 54 -9.68 -1.32 -5.18
CA LEU A 54 -9.50 -2.18 -4.00
C LEU A 54 -9.14 -1.39 -2.75
N LEU A 55 -8.69 -0.15 -2.89
CA LEU A 55 -8.38 0.77 -1.80
C LEU A 55 -9.15 2.07 -1.96
N ALA A 56 -9.74 2.54 -0.85
CA ALA A 56 -10.26 3.88 -0.73
C ALA A 56 -9.33 4.72 0.15
N GLU A 57 -9.09 5.96 -0.26
CA GLU A 57 -8.49 6.94 0.62
C GLU A 57 -9.56 7.46 1.58
N ILE A 58 -9.36 7.21 2.87
CA ILE A 58 -10.16 7.85 3.91
C ILE A 58 -9.59 9.27 4.01
N GLY A 59 -10.45 10.26 3.72
CA GLY A 59 -10.04 11.65 3.53
C GLY A 59 -9.03 12.11 4.57
N GLN A 60 -8.01 12.85 4.12
CA GLN A 60 -7.15 13.67 4.97
C GLN A 60 -8.09 14.35 5.97
N GLN A 61 -8.02 14.00 7.26
CA GLN A 61 -8.66 14.84 8.28
C GLN A 61 -8.14 16.24 7.94
N ALA A 62 -9.03 17.11 7.45
CA ALA A 62 -8.72 18.52 7.35
C ALA A 62 -8.41 18.88 8.79
N SER A 63 -7.11 18.90 9.15
CA SER A 63 -6.64 19.45 10.40
C SER A 63 -7.35 20.77 10.46
N GLY A 64 -8.37 20.87 11.32
CA GLY A 64 -9.28 21.99 11.29
C GLY A 64 -8.41 23.22 11.36
N ALA A 65 -8.37 23.99 10.27
CA ALA A 65 -7.99 25.38 10.33
C ALA A 65 -9.08 26.01 11.20
N THR A 66 -8.88 25.88 12.50
CA THR A 66 -9.67 26.56 13.50
C THR A 66 -9.27 28.01 13.33
N ARG A 67 -10.28 28.77 12.92
CA ARG A 67 -10.30 30.19 12.60
C ARG A 67 -9.56 31.06 13.62
#